data_AF-A0A3N9V7W4-F1
#
_entry.id   AF-A0A3N9V7W4-F1
#
_cell.length_a   1.000
_cell.length_b   1.000
_cell.length_c   1.000
_cell.angle_alpha   90.00
_cell.angle_beta   90.00
_cell.angle_gamma   90.00
#
_symmetry.space_group_name_H-M   'P 1'
#
loop_
_entity.id
_entity.type
_entity.pdbx_description
1 polymer ?
#
loop_
_entity_poly.entity_id
_entity_poly.type
_entity_poly.pdbx_seq_one_letter_code
_entity_poly.pdbx_strand_id
1 'polypeptide(L)'
;MVNLKNLNYTELIIRFRQFQPMQQAAIVGVIFFVINTLYYILLMKLGPVESASMAIYSSIIFMVVYYFTSVFVMKKSVQMENQSKGPKKGLRNK
;
A
#
# COMPACT_ATOMS: atom_id res chain seq x y z
N MET A 1 9.29 5.47 -24.49
CA MET A 1 10.28 6.17 -23.66
C MET A 1 9.54 6.89 -22.53
N VAL A 2 9.77 6.50 -21.27
CA VAL A 2 9.08 7.10 -20.12
C VAL A 2 9.63 8.52 -19.92
N ASN A 3 8.78 9.53 -20.14
CA ASN A 3 9.16 10.93 -20.05
C ASN A 3 9.19 11.35 -18.56
N LEU A 4 10.36 11.23 -17.92
CA LEU A 4 10.57 11.47 -16.48
C LEU A 4 10.58 12.96 -16.09
N LYS A 5 10.37 13.88 -17.04
CA LYS A 5 10.62 15.32 -16.85
C LYS A 5 9.57 16.03 -15.99
N ASN A 6 8.41 15.43 -15.73
CA ASN A 6 7.31 15.97 -14.92
C ASN A 6 6.67 14.90 -14.02
N LEU A 7 7.44 14.25 -13.14
CA LEU A 7 6.87 13.33 -12.15
C LEU A 7 6.14 14.13 -11.06
N ASN A 8 4.82 14.27 -11.19
CA ASN A 8 3.99 14.82 -10.13
C ASN A 8 3.72 13.74 -9.07
N TYR A 9 4.16 13.96 -7.83
CA TYR A 9 3.97 13.03 -6.71
C TYR A 9 2.50 12.63 -6.52
N THR A 10 1.58 13.57 -6.75
CA THR A 10 0.14 13.32 -6.68
C THR A 10 -0.30 12.24 -7.68
N GLU A 11 0.23 12.29 -8.90
CA GLU A 11 -0.11 11.32 -9.95
C GLU A 11 0.43 9.92 -9.62
N LEU A 12 1.62 9.85 -9.02
CA LEU A 12 2.23 8.61 -8.56
C LEU A 12 1.38 7.94 -7.46
N ILE A 13 0.88 8.73 -6.50
CA ILE A 13 -0.01 8.25 -5.43
C ILE A 13 -1.36 7.78 -6.01
N ILE A 14 -1.92 8.51 -6.98
CA ILE A 14 -3.18 8.11 -7.64
C ILE A 14 -3.02 6.76 -8.35
N ARG A 15 -1.94 6.59 -9.12
CA ARG A 15 -1.64 5.32 -9.79
C ARG A 15 -1.43 4.19 -8.79
N PHE A 16 -0.71 4.45 -7.69
CA PHE A 16 -0.53 3.47 -6.62
C PHE A 16 -1.87 2.98 -6.04
N ARG A 17 -2.81 3.90 -5.80
CA ARG A 17 -4.15 3.58 -5.28
C ARG A 17 -5.00 2.75 -6.25
N GLN A 18 -4.75 2.85 -7.56
CA GLN A 18 -5.48 2.09 -8.57
C GLN A 18 -5.08 0.60 -8.62
N PHE A 19 -3.93 0.23 -8.06
CA PHE A 19 -3.50 -1.17 -8.00
C PHE A 19 -4.37 -2.01 -7.07
N GLN A 20 -4.42 -3.31 -7.33
CA GLN A 20 -5.06 -4.26 -6.43
C GLN A 20 -4.35 -4.28 -5.07
N PRO A 21 -5.05 -4.52 -3.94
CA PRO A 21 -4.43 -4.51 -2.61
C PRO A 21 -3.20 -5.40 -2.48
N MET A 22 -3.19 -6.55 -3.17
CA MET A 22 -2.03 -7.45 -3.21
C MET A 22 -0.80 -6.82 -3.87
N GLN A 23 -1.00 -6.09 -4.98
CA GLN A 23 0.08 -5.38 -5.68
C GLN A 23 0.59 -4.21 -4.84
N GLN A 24 -0.30 -3.47 -4.19
CA GLN A 24 0.08 -2.41 -3.26
C GLN A 24 0.93 -2.96 -2.11
N ALA A 25 0.49 -4.06 -1.49
CA ALA A 25 1.23 -4.74 -0.43
C ALA A 25 2.62 -5.19 -0.90
N ALA A 26 2.73 -5.77 -2.10
CA ALA A 26 4.01 -6.18 -2.66
C ALA A 26 4.97 -5.00 -2.87
N ILE A 27 4.50 -3.90 -3.45
CA ILE A 27 5.33 -2.70 -3.67
C ILE A 27 5.83 -2.14 -2.34
N VAL A 28 4.94 -1.98 -1.36
CA VAL A 28 5.31 -1.45 -0.04
C VAL A 28 6.23 -2.43 0.70
N GLY A 29 6.01 -3.73 0.58
CA GLY A 29 6.88 -4.77 1.12
C GLY A 29 8.30 -4.72 0.57
N VAL A 30 8.47 -4.52 -0.73
CA VAL A 30 9.79 -4.35 -1.35
C VAL A 30 10.48 -3.08 -0.84
N ILE A 31 9.75 -1.96 -0.75
CA ILE A 31 10.30 -0.71 -0.18
C ILE A 31 10.74 -0.94 1.27
N PHE A 32 9.90 -1.59 2.07
CA PHE A 32 10.18 -1.90 3.47
C PHE A 32 11.39 -2.84 3.61
N PHE A 33 11.51 -3.83 2.74
CA PHE A 33 12.65 -4.75 2.70
C PHE A 33 13.96 -4.00 2.43
N VAL A 34 13.99 -3.11 1.42
CA VAL A 34 15.19 -2.33 1.07
C VAL A 34 15.60 -1.44 2.25
N ILE A 35 14.64 -0.70 2.82
CA ILE A 35 14.90 0.19 3.96
C ILE A 35 15.42 -0.60 5.16
N ASN A 36 14.80 -1.72 5.51
CA ASN A 36 15.22 -2.51 6.68
C ASN A 36 16.55 -3.21 6.46
N THR A 37 16.82 -3.70 5.25
CA THR A 37 18.13 -4.28 4.94
C THR A 37 19.24 -3.25 5.13
N LEU A 38 19.04 -2.02 4.63
CA LEU A 38 19.99 -0.93 4.84
C LEU A 38 20.11 -0.54 6.33
N TYR A 39 18.99 -0.49 7.05
CA TYR A 39 18.97 -0.23 8.49
C TYR A 39 19.82 -1.26 9.26
N TYR A 40 19.63 -2.56 9.00
CA TYR A 40 20.36 -3.63 9.68
C TYR A 40 21.86 -3.61 9.36
N ILE A 41 22.23 -3.34 8.11
CA ILE A 41 23.64 -3.25 7.70
C ILE A 41 24.31 -2.02 8.30
N LEU A 42 23.70 -0.83 8.18
CA LEU A 42 24.37 0.43 8.52
C LEU A 42 24.32 0.73 10.02
N LEU A 43 23.17 0.50 10.67
CA LEU A 43 22.96 0.89 12.06
C LEU A 43 23.22 -0.26 13.03
N MET A 44 22.76 -1.48 12.69
CA MET A 44 22.99 -2.65 13.54
C MET A 44 24.31 -3.37 13.23
N LYS A 45 25.01 -2.97 12.15
CA LYS A 45 26.29 -3.55 11.72
C LYS A 45 26.24 -5.07 11.52
N LEU A 46 25.07 -5.58 11.14
CA LEU A 46 24.87 -7.01 10.86
C LEU A 46 25.48 -7.38 9.51
N GLY A 47 25.81 -8.67 9.36
CA GLY A 47 26.25 -9.19 8.07
C GLY A 47 25.18 -9.01 6.98
N PRO A 48 25.55 -8.90 5.69
CA PRO A 48 24.57 -8.71 4.62
C PRO A 48 23.53 -9.83 4.54
N VAL A 49 23.94 -11.08 4.77
CA VAL A 49 23.05 -12.26 4.73
C VAL A 49 22.06 -12.22 5.89
N GLU A 50 22.54 -12.00 7.11
CA GLU A 50 21.70 -11.92 8.31
C GLU A 50 20.69 -10.76 8.20
N SER A 51 21.15 -9.61 7.72
CA SER A 51 20.32 -8.43 7.47
C SER A 51 19.21 -8.72 6.47
N ALA A 52 19.53 -9.37 5.35
CA ALA A 52 18.55 -9.76 4.35
C ALA A 52 17.53 -10.76 4.91
N SER A 53 17.98 -11.77 5.67
CA SER A 53 17.09 -12.74 6.31
C SER A 53 16.10 -12.05 7.26
N MET A 54 16.59 -11.20 8.18
CA MET A 54 15.71 -10.46 9.10
C MET A 54 14.75 -9.50 8.38
N ALA A 55 15.23 -8.83 7.34
CA ALA A 55 14.41 -7.92 6.55
C ALA A 55 13.31 -8.65 5.76
N ILE A 56 13.57 -9.87 5.27
CA ILE A 56 12.55 -10.70 4.59
C ILE A 56 11.42 -11.03 5.57
N TYR A 57 11.73 -11.55 6.75
CA TYR A 57 10.70 -11.90 7.74
C TYR A 57 9.87 -10.68 8.13
N SER A 58 10.53 -9.57 8.41
CA SER A 58 9.88 -8.31 8.80
C SER A 58 9.01 -7.76 7.66
N SER A 59 9.49 -7.84 6.41
CA SER A 59 8.75 -7.42 5.23
C SER A 59 7.50 -8.26 5.00
N ILE A 60 7.60 -9.60 5.10
CA ILE A 60 6.43 -10.49 4.94
C ILE A 60 5.36 -10.15 5.99
N ILE A 61 5.74 -10.00 7.26
CA ILE A 61 4.81 -9.64 8.33
C ILE A 61 4.14 -8.29 8.02
N PHE A 62 4.93 -7.30 7.61
CA PHE A 62 4.42 -5.98 7.25
C PHE A 62 3.45 -6.05 6.06
N MET A 63 3.77 -6.82 5.02
CA MET A 63 2.91 -7.02 3.85
C MET A 63 1.56 -7.61 4.24
N VAL A 64 1.55 -8.62 5.10
CA VAL A 64 0.33 -9.27 5.58
C VAL A 64 -0.54 -8.27 6.34
N VAL A 65 0.04 -7.53 7.30
CA VAL A 65 -0.68 -6.51 8.07
C VAL A 65 -1.23 -5.43 7.13
N TYR A 66 -0.39 -4.90 6.24
CA TYR A 66 -0.78 -3.87 5.27
C TYR A 66 -1.94 -4.34 4.38
N TYR A 67 -1.87 -5.57 3.87
CA TYR A 67 -2.91 -6.14 3.02
C TYR A 67 -4.25 -6.20 3.77
N PHE A 68 -4.27 -6.79 4.97
CA PHE A 68 -5.50 -6.92 5.74
C PHE A 68 -6.07 -5.57 6.15
N THR A 69 -5.23 -4.62 6.58
CA THR A 69 -5.66 -3.26 6.88
C THR A 69 -6.26 -2.59 5.65
N SER A 70 -5.62 -2.71 4.49
CA SER A 70 -6.10 -2.11 3.23
C SER A 70 -7.45 -2.70 2.82
N VAL A 71 -7.61 -4.02 2.87
CA VAL A 71 -8.88 -4.70 2.57
C VAL A 71 -9.97 -4.28 3.53
N PHE A 72 -9.68 -4.16 4.83
CA PHE A 72 -10.66 -3.73 5.83
C PHE A 72 -11.10 -2.29 5.60
N VAL A 73 -10.16 -1.38 5.33
CA VAL A 73 -10.45 0.03 5.04
C VAL A 73 -11.26 0.17 3.75
N MET A 74 -10.92 -0.57 2.68
CA MET A 74 -11.69 -0.55 1.43
C MET A 74 -13.11 -1.09 1.62
N LYS A 75 -13.30 -2.17 2.40
CA LYS A 75 -14.64 -2.68 2.70
C LYS A 75 -15.47 -1.65 3.47
N LYS A 76 -14.85 -0.99 4.46
CA LYS A 76 -15.51 0.08 5.23
C LYS A 76 -15.86 1.28 4.35
N SER A 77 -14.97 1.71 3.46
CA SER A 77 -15.23 2.84 2.56
C SER A 77 -16.39 2.55 1.60
N VAL A 78 -16.44 1.34 1.02
CA VAL A 78 -17.55 0.91 0.15
C VAL A 78 -18.87 0.85 0.92
N GLN A 79 -18.85 0.37 2.17
CA GLN A 79 -20.05 0.38 3.02
C GLN A 79 -20.53 1.80 3.34
N MET A 80 -19.62 2.72 3.65
CA MET A 80 -19.96 4.13 3.90
C MET A 80 -20.46 4.84 2.64
N GLU A 81 -19.91 4.55 1.47
CA GLU A 81 -20.38 5.10 0.19
C GLU A 81 -21.78 4.57 -0.17
N ASN A 82 -22.07 3.29 0.12
CA ASN A 82 -23.40 2.72 -0.05
C ASN A 82 -24.43 3.24 0.97
N GLN A 83 -24.00 3.56 2.19
CA GLN A 83 -24.85 4.22 3.20
C GLN A 83 -25.04 5.71 2.93
N SER A 84 -24.07 6.37 2.29
CA SER A 84 -24.12 7.79 1.91
C SER A 84 -24.93 8.06 0.63
N LYS A 85 -25.50 7.04 -0.01
CA LYS A 85 -26.56 7.24 -1.00
C LYS A 85 -27.79 7.72 -0.24
N GLY A 86 -27.86 9.04 -0.03
CA GLY A 86 -29.06 9.75 0.38
C GLY A 86 -30.27 9.33 -0.47
N PRO A 87 -31.50 9.62 -0.01
CA PRO A 87 -32.72 8.98 -0.47
C PRO A 87 -32.72 8.85 -2.00
N LYS A 88 -32.80 7.60 -2.49
CA LYS A 88 -32.81 7.27 -3.92
C LYS A 88 -33.70 8.30 -4.62
N LYS A 89 -33.12 9.12 -5.50
CA LYS A 89 -33.85 10.01 -6.42
C LYS A 89 -34.76 9.12 -7.28
N GLY A 90 -35.94 8.80 -6.76
CA GLY A 90 -36.92 7.93 -7.38
C GLY A 90 -38.35 8.20 -6.92
N LEU A 91 -38.62 9.21 -6.10
CA LEU A 91 -39.96 9.45 -5.53
C LEU A 91 -40.49 10.88 -5.72
N ARG A 92 -39.84 11.69 -6.57
CA ARG A 92 -40.31 13.04 -6.90
C ARG A 92 -40.72 13.07 -8.36
N ASN A 93 -41.85 12.43 -8.66
CA ASN A 93 -42.76 12.66 -9.78
C ASN A 93 -43.87 11.61 -9.70
N LYS A 94 -44.84 11.85 -8.81
CA LYS A 94 -46.24 11.45 -8.96
C LYS A 94 -47.07 12.70 -8.73
#